data_AF-A0A5J6P5S9-F1
#
_entry.id   AF-A0A5J6P5S9-F1
#
_cell.length_a   1.000
_cell.length_b   1.000
_cell.length_c   1.000
_cell.angle_alpha   90.00
_cell.angle_beta   90.00
_cell.angle_gamma   90.00
#
_symmetry.space_group_name_H-M   'P 1'
#
loop_
_entity.id
_entity.type
_entity.pdbx_description
1 polymer ?
#
loop_
_entity_poly.entity_id
_entity_poly.type
_entity_poly.pdbx_seq_one_letter_code
_entity_poly.pdbx_strand_id
1 'polypeptide(L)'
;MSRVICVTGWFDIYNRQGMKTGEKDFTVSHGINEDTGDAVILPCEHPNALSAVWDKDIREYVLDDKTCLGTRINPVKNTWRG
;
A
#
# COMPACT_ATOMS: atom_id res chain seq x y z
N MET A 1 2.11 -18.66 -2.64
CA MET A 1 2.62 -17.50 -3.41
C MET A 1 2.37 -16.33 -2.49
N SER A 2 3.41 -15.58 -2.13
CA SER A 2 3.27 -14.49 -1.16
C SER A 2 2.50 -13.34 -1.81
N ARG A 3 1.51 -12.80 -1.10
CA ARG A 3 0.75 -11.62 -1.53
C ARG A 3 0.90 -10.53 -0.48
N VAL A 4 0.83 -9.28 -0.92
CA VAL A 4 0.74 -8.14 -0.02
C VAL A 4 -0.67 -7.58 -0.07
N ILE A 5 -1.40 -7.70 1.05
CA ILE A 5 -2.74 -7.15 1.20
C ILE A 5 -2.60 -5.64 1.44
N CYS A 6 -3.16 -4.83 0.54
CA CYS A 6 -3.10 -3.38 0.61
C CYS A 6 -4.18 -2.85 1.55
N VAL A 7 -3.76 -2.16 2.60
CA VAL A 7 -4.67 -1.43 3.48
C VAL A 7 -5.05 -0.13 2.79
N THR A 8 -6.31 -0.03 2.37
CA THR A 8 -6.85 1.10 1.60
C THR A 8 -7.85 1.92 2.40
N GLY A 9 -7.97 3.20 2.07
CA GLY A 9 -8.89 4.09 2.74
C GLY A 9 -8.99 5.46 2.10
N TRP A 10 -9.96 6.25 2.56
CA TRP A 10 -10.11 7.66 2.20
C TRP A 10 -9.34 8.54 3.17
N PHE A 11 -8.26 9.16 2.69
CA PHE A 11 -7.36 9.99 3.50
C PHE A 11 -7.49 11.47 3.13
N ASP A 12 -7.30 12.35 4.11
CA ASP A 12 -7.34 13.81 3.90
C ASP A 12 -6.12 14.26 3.06
N ILE A 13 -6.34 15.10 2.06
CA ILE A 13 -5.26 15.73 1.29
C ILE A 13 -4.81 17.01 1.99
N TYR A 14 -3.49 17.19 2.13
CA TYR A 14 -2.88 18.38 2.71
C TYR A 14 -2.12 19.17 1.64
N ASN A 15 -2.19 20.49 1.70
CA ASN A 15 -1.42 21.36 0.82
C ASN A 15 0.07 21.40 1.23
N ARG A 16 0.89 22.16 0.48
CA ARG A 16 2.33 22.27 0.73
C ARG A 16 2.69 22.87 2.10
N GLN A 17 1.76 23.57 2.74
CA GLN A 17 1.89 24.17 4.05
C GLN A 17 1.36 23.25 5.17
N GLY A 18 0.93 22.03 4.85
CA GLY A 18 0.39 21.07 5.81
C GLY A 18 -1.03 21.38 6.28
N MET A 19 -1.78 22.22 5.57
CA MET A 19 -3.19 22.49 5.87
C MET A 19 -4.09 21.52 5.10
N LYS A 20 -5.14 21.01 5.76
CA LYS A 20 -6.18 20.21 5.11
C LYS A 20 -6.83 21.02 4.00
N THR A 21 -6.94 20.41 2.83
CA THR A 21 -7.61 21.00 1.65
C THR A 21 -9.13 20.87 1.73
N GLY A 22 -9.64 19.94 2.55
CA GLY A 22 -11.05 19.53 2.56
C GLY A 22 -11.36 18.42 1.54
N GLU A 23 -10.40 18.10 0.67
CA GLU A 23 -10.47 17.00 -0.28
C GLU A 23 -9.98 15.69 0.38
N LYS A 24 -10.49 14.57 -0.13
CA LYS A 24 -10.07 13.22 0.26
C LYS A 24 -9.66 12.43 -0.96
N ASP A 25 -8.65 11.58 -0.79
CA ASP A 25 -8.21 10.66 -1.82
C ASP A 25 -8.31 9.21 -1.34
N PHE A 26 -8.60 8.30 -2.26
CA PHE A 26 -8.63 6.86 -1.99
C PHE A 26 -7.27 6.26 -2.31
N THR A 27 -6.50 5.93 -1.28
CA THR A 27 -5.12 5.47 -1.45
C THR A 27 -4.83 4.23 -0.62
N VAL A 28 -3.72 3.57 -0.96
CA VAL A 28 -3.06 2.59 -0.10
C VAL A 28 -2.30 3.34 1.00
N SER A 29 -2.34 2.86 2.24
CA SER A 29 -1.51 3.38 3.34
C SER A 29 -0.28 2.53 3.56
N HIS A 30 -0.46 1.22 3.65
CA HIS A 30 0.59 0.22 3.84
C HIS A 30 0.08 -1.13 3.34
N GLY A 31 0.99 -2.10 3.27
CA GLY A 31 0.67 -3.49 2.96
C GLY A 31 0.82 -4.39 4.17
N ILE A 32 0.21 -5.57 4.14
CA ILE A 32 0.46 -6.68 5.06
C ILE A 32 0.94 -7.86 4.22
N ASN A 33 2.12 -8.40 4.54
CA ASN A 33 2.58 -9.65 3.94
C ASN A 33 1.69 -10.80 4.44
N GLU A 34 1.00 -11.49 3.52
CA GLU A 34 0.04 -12.54 3.87
C GLU A 34 0.68 -13.74 4.58
N ASP A 35 1.94 -14.07 4.27
CA ASP A 35 2.64 -15.22 4.84
C ASP A 35 3.21 -14.93 6.23
N THR A 36 3.75 -13.73 6.45
CA THR A 36 4.44 -13.37 7.71
C THR A 36 3.60 -12.52 8.65
N GLY A 37 2.57 -11.85 8.14
CA GLY A 37 1.79 -10.86 8.88
C GLY A 37 2.51 -9.52 9.07
N ASP A 38 3.71 -9.35 8.50
CA ASP A 38 4.49 -8.13 8.67
C ASP A 38 3.91 -6.96 7.86
N ALA A 39 4.01 -5.76 8.42
CA ALA A 39 3.69 -4.54 7.70
C ALA A 39 4.75 -4.23 6.63
N VAL A 40 4.28 -3.93 5.43
CA VAL A 40 5.09 -3.57 4.26
C VAL A 40 4.87 -2.09 3.95
N ILE A 41 5.97 -1.34 3.82
CA ILE A 41 5.92 0.05 3.38
C ILE A 41 5.57 0.08 1.89
N LEU A 42 4.50 0.77 1.54
CA LEU A 42 4.06 1.00 0.17
C LEU A 42 3.95 2.50 -0.10
N PRO A 43 4.06 2.94 -1.37
CA PRO A 43 3.73 4.30 -1.74
C PRO A 43 2.25 4.61 -1.41
N CYS A 44 1.99 5.81 -0.88
CA CYS A 44 0.63 6.28 -0.66
C CYS A 44 0.00 6.73 -1.98
N GLU A 45 -0.44 5.78 -2.80
CA GLU A 45 -1.05 6.02 -4.10
C GLU A 45 -2.36 5.23 -4.25
N HIS A 46 -3.16 5.58 -5.25
CA HIS A 46 -4.35 4.81 -5.60
C HIS A 46 -3.96 3.36 -5.96
N PRO A 47 -4.71 2.32 -5.54
CA PRO A 47 -4.34 0.91 -5.77
C PRO A 47 -4.01 0.58 -7.24
N ASN A 48 -4.76 1.15 -8.18
CA ASN A 48 -4.51 1.00 -9.62
C ASN A 48 -3.10 1.46 -10.04
N ALA A 49 -2.55 2.52 -9.44
CA ALA A 49 -1.21 3.01 -9.75
C ALA A 49 -0.12 2.03 -9.29
N LEU A 50 -0.40 1.28 -8.21
CA LEU A 50 0.47 0.21 -7.71
C LEU A 50 0.30 -1.10 -8.47
N SER A 51 -0.58 -1.16 -9.47
CA SER A 51 -0.98 -2.42 -10.12
C SER A 51 -1.56 -3.44 -9.13
N ALA A 52 -2.19 -2.95 -8.06
CA ALA A 52 -2.91 -3.81 -7.12
C ALA A 52 -4.23 -4.27 -7.73
N VAL A 53 -4.59 -5.52 -7.47
CA VAL A 53 -5.80 -6.17 -7.99
C VAL A 53 -6.80 -6.35 -6.87
N TRP A 54 -8.09 -6.13 -7.14
CA TRP A 54 -9.14 -6.38 -6.16
C TRP A 54 -9.37 -7.89 -5.99
N ASP A 55 -9.13 -8.41 -4.80
CA ASP A 55 -9.47 -9.76 -4.39
C ASP A 55 -10.88 -9.78 -3.79
N LYS A 56 -11.80 -10.48 -4.45
CA LYS A 56 -13.22 -10.53 -4.07
C LYS A 56 -13.48 -11.40 -2.84
N ASP A 57 -12.59 -12.35 -2.55
CA ASP A 57 -12.80 -13.32 -1.48
C ASP A 57 -12.48 -12.68 -0.12
N ILE A 58 -11.40 -11.90 -0.07
CA ILE A 58 -11.03 -11.14 1.14
C ILE A 58 -11.55 -9.71 1.15
N ARG A 59 -12.07 -9.21 0.01
CA ARG A 59 -12.56 -7.84 -0.18
C ARG A 59 -11.50 -6.78 0.10
N GLU A 60 -10.29 -7.03 -0.38
CA GLU A 60 -9.16 -6.12 -0.26
C GLU A 60 -8.41 -6.05 -1.59
N TYR A 61 -7.60 -4.99 -1.77
CA TYR A 61 -6.65 -4.93 -2.86
C TYR A 61 -5.39 -5.74 -2.51
N VAL A 62 -4.82 -6.46 -3.48
CA VAL A 62 -3.62 -7.27 -3.29
C VAL A 62 -2.56 -6.97 -4.34
N LEU A 63 -1.29 -7.02 -3.93
CA LEU A 63 -0.13 -7.06 -4.81
C LEU A 63 0.39 -8.49 -4.84
N ASP A 64 0.40 -9.09 -6.03
CA ASP A 64 0.97 -10.40 -6.26
C ASP A 64 2.42 -10.25 -6.74
N ASP A 65 3.31 -11.17 -6.38
CA ASP A 65 4.70 -11.18 -6.90
C ASP A 65 4.80 -11.13 -8.44
N LYS A 66 3.72 -11.51 -9.15
CA LYS A 66 3.63 -11.42 -10.60
C LYS A 66 3.42 -9.99 -11.11
N THR A 67 2.79 -9.10 -10.34
CA THR A 67 2.61 -7.68 -10.69
C THR A 67 3.82 -6.83 -10.29
N CYS A 68 4.65 -7.30 -9.35
CA CYS A 68 5.88 -6.65 -8.91
C CYS A 68 7.05 -6.67 -9.92
N LEU A 69 6.93 -7.36 -11.07
CA LEU A 69 8.01 -7.45 -12.06
C LEU A 69 8.32 -6.11 -12.79
N GLY A 70 7.49 -5.08 -12.63
CA GLY A 70 7.72 -3.74 -13.20
C GLY A 70 8.30 -2.71 -12.22
N THR A 71 8.13 -2.91 -10.91
CA THR A 71 8.49 -1.91 -9.89
C THR A 71 9.14 -2.63 -8.73
N ARG A 72 10.47 -2.51 -8.59
CA ARG A 72 11.19 -3.01 -7.42
C ARG A 72 10.64 -2.32 -6.17
N ILE A 73 9.66 -2.92 -5.52
CA ILE A 73 9.32 -2.61 -4.13
C ILE A 73 10.50 -3.18 -3.33
N ASN A 74 11.47 -2.33 -3.00
CA ASN A 74 12.53 -2.72 -2.08
C ASN A 74 11.86 -2.93 -0.71
N PRO A 75 11.82 -4.15 -0.15
CA PRO A 75 11.48 -4.31 1.25
C PRO A 75 12.61 -3.65 2.04
N VAL A 76 12.38 -2.42 2.50
CA VAL A 76 13.27 -1.78 3.46
C VAL A 76 13.17 -2.62 4.73
N LYS A 77 14.14 -3.52 4.94
CA LYS A 77 14.37 -4.17 6.22
C LYS A 77 14.68 -3.06 7.22
N ASN A 78 13.66 -2.54 7.90
CA ASN A 78 13.84 -1.54 8.93
C ASN A 78 14.23 -2.23 10.23
N THR A 79 15.50 -2.63 10.30
CA THR A 79 16.21 -2.77 11.57
C THR A 79 16.42 -1.37 12.16
N TRP A 80 15.54 -0.94 13.06
CA TRP A 80 15.85 0.13 14.00
C TRP A 80 16.07 -0.50 15.38
N ARG A 81 17.35 -0.66 15.73
CA ARG A 81 17.83 -0.68 17.11
C ARG A 81 18.00 0.79 17.52
N GLY A 82 17.36 1.19 18.61
CA GLY A 82 17.48 2.52 19.19
C GLY A 82 16.43 2.72 20.27
#